data_AF-A0A2S5N309-F1
#
_entry.id   AF-A0A2S5N309-F1
#
_cell.length_a   1.000
_cell.length_b   1.000
_cell.length_c   1.000
_cell.angle_alpha   90.00
_cell.angle_beta   90.00
_cell.angle_gamma   90.00
#
_symmetry.space_group_name_H-M   'P 1'
#
loop_
_entity.id
_entity.type
_entity.pdbx_description
1 polymer ?
#
loop_
_entity_poly.entity_id
_entity_poly.type
_entity_poly.pdbx_seq_one_letter_code
_entity_poly.pdbx_strand_id
1 'polypeptide(L)'
;MKLTVILMSVLALVLTACVTDKHAYKESPQKIFEAVNAKYPNDKNTLVFIDAPNGFVAPRLANCAVEKGVNNGKVVAITSALALKTSTVIVAGEDESLTGTTVVKALENNKDKISGSKLIVIGAKETKQKLTDLATYNDVAIEFIDTPI
;
A
#
# COMPACT_ATOMS: atom_id res chain seq x y z
N MET A 1 15.75 -36.91 -32.65
CA MET A 1 15.04 -36.73 -31.36
C MET A 1 15.98 -36.20 -30.26
N LYS A 2 16.58 -35.02 -30.41
CA LYS A 2 17.43 -34.40 -29.36
C LYS A 2 17.11 -32.92 -29.10
N LEU A 3 16.34 -32.27 -29.97
CA LEU A 3 16.06 -30.83 -29.90
C LEU A 3 14.84 -30.50 -29.01
N THR A 4 13.89 -31.43 -28.87
CA THR A 4 12.65 -31.21 -28.12
C THR A 4 12.83 -31.25 -26.60
N VAL A 5 13.86 -31.96 -26.11
CA VAL A 5 14.10 -32.11 -24.66
C VAL A 5 14.74 -30.86 -24.06
N ILE A 6 15.51 -30.11 -24.84
CA ILE A 6 16.20 -28.89 -24.38
C ILE A 6 15.23 -27.71 -24.23
N LEU A 7 14.17 -27.67 -25.03
CA LEU A 7 13.18 -26.57 -24.97
C LEU A 7 12.30 -26.64 -23.72
N MET A 8 12.09 -27.85 -23.16
CA MET A 8 11.29 -28.03 -21.94
C MET A 8 12.04 -27.63 -20.66
N SER A 9 13.37 -27.75 -20.63
CA SER A 9 14.16 -27.39 -19.44
C SER A 9 14.36 -25.88 -19.28
N VAL A 10 14.32 -25.10 -20.37
CA VAL A 10 14.37 -23.63 -20.30
C VAL A 10 13.04 -23.04 -19.81
N LEU A 11 11.90 -23.67 -20.13
CA LEU A 11 10.59 -23.20 -19.68
C LEU A 11 10.41 -23.35 -18.16
N ALA A 12 11.01 -24.37 -17.55
CA ALA A 12 10.96 -24.58 -16.09
C ALA A 12 11.74 -23.52 -15.29
N LEU A 13 12.80 -22.94 -15.86
CA LEU A 13 13.63 -21.91 -15.21
C LEU A 13 12.95 -20.53 -15.14
N VAL A 14 11.94 -20.27 -15.98
CA VAL A 14 11.21 -18.98 -15.98
C VAL A 14 10.05 -18.99 -14.97
N LEU A 15 9.56 -20.17 -14.54
CA LEU A 15 8.49 -20.26 -13.53
C LEU A 15 8.98 -20.09 -12.08
N THR A 16 10.27 -20.26 -11.79
CA THR A 16 10.81 -20.14 -10.43
C THR A 16 11.22 -18.72 -10.05
N ALA A 17 11.23 -17.77 -10.99
CA ALA A 17 11.65 -16.39 -10.74
C ALA A 17 10.51 -15.44 -10.30
N CYS A 18 9.30 -15.96 -10.07
CA CYS A 18 8.15 -15.16 -9.63
C CYS A 18 7.70 -15.56 -8.21
N VAL A 19 8.65 -15.89 -7.33
CA VAL A 19 8.39 -15.84 -5.89
C VAL A 19 8.67 -14.40 -5.47
N THR A 20 7.68 -13.54 -5.62
CA THR A 20 7.71 -12.23 -4.97
C THR A 20 7.66 -12.50 -3.47
N ASP A 21 8.70 -12.12 -2.73
CA ASP A 21 8.74 -12.25 -1.28
C ASP A 21 7.49 -11.61 -0.70
N LYS A 22 6.54 -12.46 -0.29
CA LYS A 22 5.23 -12.05 0.20
C LYS A 22 5.43 -11.66 1.66
N HIS A 23 5.74 -10.40 1.92
CA HIS A 23 5.78 -9.87 3.28
C HIS A 23 4.35 -9.67 3.77
N ALA A 24 3.71 -10.76 4.21
CA ALA A 24 2.44 -10.69 4.91
C ALA A 24 2.65 -9.90 6.21
N TYR A 25 1.97 -8.77 6.32
CA TYR A 25 2.01 -7.93 7.50
C TYR A 25 1.18 -8.59 8.61
N LYS A 26 1.85 -9.03 9.69
CA LYS A 26 1.24 -9.85 10.77
C LYS A 26 0.83 -9.06 12.02
N GLU A 27 1.14 -7.78 12.11
CA GLU A 27 0.82 -7.00 13.31
C GLU A 27 -0.64 -6.54 13.32
N SER A 28 -1.25 -6.52 14.51
CA SER A 28 -2.64 -6.11 14.65
C SER A 28 -2.80 -4.60 14.37
N PRO A 29 -3.92 -4.17 13.75
CA PRO A 29 -4.18 -2.75 13.49
C PRO A 29 -4.12 -1.87 14.74
N GLN A 30 -4.47 -2.42 15.90
CA GLN A 30 -4.43 -1.70 17.19
C GLN A 30 -3.00 -1.38 17.61
N LYS A 31 -2.09 -2.35 17.56
CA LYS A 31 -0.67 -2.13 17.90
C LYS A 31 -0.02 -1.09 16.99
N ILE A 32 -0.36 -1.13 15.69
CA ILE A 32 0.07 -0.12 14.72
C ILE A 32 -0.33 1.27 15.17
N PHE A 33 -1.61 1.44 15.48
CA PHE A 33 -2.17 2.72 15.86
C PHE A 33 -1.54 3.24 17.16
N GLU A 34 -1.38 2.37 18.16
CA GLU A 34 -0.74 2.68 19.43
C GLU A 34 0.72 3.11 19.25
N ALA A 35 1.48 2.43 18.40
CA ALA A 35 2.87 2.77 18.16
C ALA A 35 3.04 4.11 17.46
N VAL A 36 2.20 4.42 16.47
CA VAL A 36 2.22 5.73 15.81
C VAL A 36 1.78 6.83 16.78
N ASN A 37 0.76 6.58 17.61
CA ASN A 37 0.35 7.51 18.68
C ASN A 37 1.46 7.73 19.70
N ALA A 38 2.24 6.70 20.06
CA ALA A 38 3.36 6.85 20.97
C ALA A 38 4.48 7.71 20.38
N LYS A 39 4.73 7.61 19.08
CA LYS A 39 5.70 8.45 18.36
C LYS A 39 5.20 9.88 18.17
N TYR A 40 3.89 10.07 18.01
CA TYR A 40 3.23 11.36 17.76
C TYR A 40 2.07 11.61 18.75
N PRO A 41 2.36 11.80 20.05
CA PRO A 41 1.32 11.85 21.10
C PRO A 41 0.41 13.07 21.03
N ASN A 42 0.84 14.13 20.31
CA ASN A 42 0.08 15.36 20.16
C ASN A 42 -0.73 15.41 18.85
N ASP A 43 -0.53 14.45 17.95
CA ASP A 43 -1.24 14.40 16.66
C ASP A 43 -2.56 13.64 16.83
N LYS A 44 -3.64 14.15 16.22
CA LYS A 44 -4.84 13.34 16.01
C LYS A 44 -4.56 12.40 14.85
N ASN A 45 -4.66 11.09 15.10
CA ASN A 45 -4.34 10.08 14.10
C ASN A 45 -5.59 9.32 13.67
N THR A 46 -5.69 8.99 12.38
CA THR A 46 -6.75 8.14 11.82
C THR A 46 -6.12 6.97 11.08
N LEU A 47 -6.42 5.72 11.47
CA LEU A 47 -5.93 4.54 10.77
C LEU A 47 -6.91 4.09 9.69
N VAL A 48 -6.40 3.92 8.46
CA VAL A 48 -7.03 3.15 7.41
C VAL A 48 -6.24 1.87 7.21
N PHE A 49 -6.80 0.76 7.68
CA PHE A 49 -6.21 -0.56 7.50
C PHE A 49 -6.73 -1.22 6.22
N ILE A 50 -5.85 -1.83 5.44
CA ILE A 50 -6.16 -2.50 4.17
C ILE A 50 -5.97 -4.01 4.35
N ASP A 51 -7.10 -4.70 4.51
CA ASP A 51 -7.15 -6.15 4.60
C ASP A 51 -6.81 -6.79 3.23
N ALA A 52 -6.07 -7.89 3.23
CA ALA A 52 -5.72 -8.62 2.02
C ALA A 52 -6.64 -9.83 1.85
N PRO A 53 -7.21 -10.06 0.65
CA PRO A 53 -8.01 -11.25 0.43
C PRO A 53 -7.16 -12.52 0.47
N ASN A 54 -7.70 -13.57 1.08
CA ASN A 54 -7.04 -14.86 1.22
C ASN A 54 -6.83 -15.53 -0.14
N GLY A 55 -5.65 -16.15 -0.32
CA GLY A 55 -5.31 -16.96 -1.49
C GLY A 55 -4.10 -16.44 -2.27
N PHE A 56 -3.60 -17.29 -3.18
CA PHE A 56 -2.37 -16.97 -3.91
C PHE A 56 -2.58 -15.86 -4.95
N VAL A 57 -3.65 -15.94 -5.74
CA VAL A 57 -3.95 -15.01 -6.84
C VAL A 57 -4.77 -13.81 -6.39
N ALA A 58 -5.47 -13.93 -5.25
CA ALA A 58 -6.44 -12.94 -4.79
C ALA A 58 -5.86 -11.52 -4.60
N PRO A 59 -4.66 -11.32 -4.02
CA PRO A 59 -4.07 -9.98 -3.89
C PRO A 59 -3.79 -9.30 -5.24
N ARG A 60 -3.32 -10.06 -6.26
CA ARG A 60 -3.11 -9.50 -7.61
C ARG A 60 -4.43 -9.06 -8.25
N LEU A 61 -5.50 -9.84 -8.06
CA LEU A 61 -6.83 -9.45 -8.53
C LEU A 61 -7.36 -8.23 -7.77
N ALA A 62 -7.08 -8.13 -6.48
CA ALA A 62 -7.43 -6.96 -5.68
C ALA A 62 -6.71 -5.70 -6.16
N ASN A 63 -5.41 -5.77 -6.46
CA ASN A 63 -4.67 -4.65 -7.07
C ASN A 63 -5.34 -4.18 -8.36
N CYS A 64 -5.61 -5.11 -9.28
CA CYS A 64 -6.28 -4.80 -10.53
C CYS A 64 -7.68 -4.19 -10.33
N ALA A 65 -8.43 -4.67 -9.32
CA ALA A 65 -9.73 -4.11 -8.98
C ALA A 65 -9.63 -2.67 -8.46
N VAL A 66 -8.62 -2.35 -7.65
CA VAL A 66 -8.34 -0.99 -7.17
C VAL A 66 -7.91 -0.08 -8.32
N GLU A 67 -6.97 -0.53 -9.16
CA GLU A 67 -6.47 0.23 -10.32
C GLU A 67 -7.60 0.61 -11.29
N LYS A 68 -8.51 -0.34 -11.55
CA LYS A 68 -9.68 -0.16 -12.42
C LYS A 68 -10.85 0.55 -11.75
N GLY A 69 -10.74 0.88 -10.47
CA GLY A 69 -11.80 1.57 -9.73
C GLY A 69 -13.01 0.70 -9.35
N VAL A 70 -12.89 -0.62 -9.45
CA VAL A 70 -13.95 -1.58 -9.09
C VAL A 70 -14.06 -1.72 -7.57
N ASN A 71 -12.94 -1.73 -6.86
CA ASN A 71 -12.90 -1.76 -5.39
C ASN A 71 -12.21 -0.50 -4.84
N ASN A 72 -13.01 0.53 -4.57
CA ASN A 72 -12.52 1.85 -4.17
C ASN A 72 -12.83 2.23 -2.71
N GLY A 73 -13.41 1.33 -1.91
CA GLY A 73 -13.84 1.68 -0.55
C GLY A 73 -12.70 2.26 0.30
N LYS A 74 -11.53 1.61 0.28
CA LYS A 74 -10.34 2.07 1.01
C LYS A 74 -9.69 3.29 0.35
N VAL A 75 -9.72 3.40 -0.98
CA VAL A 75 -9.27 4.60 -1.71
C VAL A 75 -10.05 5.83 -1.24
N VAL A 76 -11.38 5.74 -1.23
CA VAL A 76 -12.27 6.81 -0.78
C VAL A 76 -12.06 7.13 0.69
N ALA A 77 -11.86 6.12 1.54
CA ALA A 77 -11.58 6.34 2.97
C ALA A 77 -10.29 7.15 3.18
N ILE A 78 -9.21 6.82 2.46
CA ILE A 78 -7.93 7.56 2.52
C ILE A 78 -8.13 8.98 2.03
N THR A 79 -8.68 9.17 0.82
CA THR A 79 -8.88 10.52 0.26
C THR A 79 -9.78 11.38 1.15
N SER A 80 -10.83 10.81 1.72
CA SER A 80 -11.75 11.54 2.61
C SER A 80 -11.07 11.92 3.93
N ALA A 81 -10.28 11.01 4.51
CA ALA A 81 -9.54 11.30 5.73
C ALA A 81 -8.47 12.39 5.52
N LEU A 82 -7.75 12.35 4.39
CA LEU A 82 -6.78 13.39 4.02
C LEU A 82 -7.46 14.75 3.80
N ALA A 83 -8.64 14.75 3.18
CA ALA A 83 -9.41 15.97 2.93
C ALA A 83 -9.86 16.69 4.21
N LEU A 84 -9.93 16.00 5.36
CA LEU A 84 -10.25 16.63 6.64
C LEU A 84 -9.13 17.55 7.14
N LYS A 85 -7.86 17.25 6.83
CA LYS A 85 -6.65 18.03 7.22
C LYS A 85 -6.44 18.22 8.72
N THR A 86 -7.35 17.73 9.56
CA THR A 86 -7.30 17.86 11.03
C THR A 86 -6.52 16.73 11.71
N SER A 87 -6.13 15.71 10.96
CA SER A 87 -5.49 14.50 11.49
C SER A 87 -4.44 13.97 10.53
N THR A 88 -3.40 13.35 11.10
CA THR A 88 -2.48 12.51 10.35
C THR A 88 -3.20 11.21 9.96
N VAL A 89 -3.22 10.89 8.67
CA VAL A 89 -3.78 9.65 8.17
C VAL A 89 -2.69 8.59 8.17
N ILE A 90 -2.93 7.48 8.84
CA ILE A 90 -2.05 6.32 8.86
C ILE A 90 -2.65 5.28 7.91
N VAL A 91 -1.86 4.79 6.97
CA VAL A 91 -2.26 3.68 6.10
C VAL A 91 -1.32 2.51 6.30
N ALA A 92 -1.91 1.36 6.59
CA ALA A 92 -1.22 0.08 6.77
C ALA A 92 -2.05 -1.04 6.15
N GLY A 93 -1.46 -2.17 5.82
CA GLY A 93 -2.22 -3.30 5.31
C GLY A 93 -1.46 -4.61 5.31
N GLU A 94 -2.22 -5.70 5.17
CA GLU A 94 -1.73 -7.09 5.23
C GLU A 94 -0.81 -7.46 4.04
N ASP A 95 -0.96 -6.77 2.92
CA ASP A 95 -0.19 -6.96 1.69
C ASP A 95 0.40 -5.61 1.25
N GLU A 96 1.74 -5.54 1.13
CA GLU A 96 2.45 -4.31 0.79
C GLU A 96 2.08 -3.77 -0.60
N SER A 97 1.88 -4.67 -1.57
CA SER A 97 1.57 -4.30 -2.94
C SER A 97 0.17 -3.69 -3.04
N LEU A 98 -0.81 -4.29 -2.36
CA LEU A 98 -2.18 -3.77 -2.28
C LEU A 98 -2.26 -2.46 -1.50
N THR A 99 -1.50 -2.35 -0.42
CA THR A 99 -1.37 -1.11 0.34
C THR A 99 -0.85 0.01 -0.56
N GLY A 100 0.29 -0.22 -1.23
CA GLY A 100 0.89 0.75 -2.15
C GLY A 100 -0.05 1.14 -3.29
N THR A 101 -0.68 0.17 -3.95
CA THR A 101 -1.63 0.39 -5.05
C THR A 101 -2.82 1.26 -4.61
N THR A 102 -3.37 0.99 -3.43
CA THR A 102 -4.52 1.73 -2.88
C THR A 102 -4.13 3.17 -2.54
N VAL A 103 -2.96 3.40 -1.93
CA VAL A 103 -2.48 4.75 -1.61
C VAL A 103 -2.16 5.52 -2.88
N VAL A 104 -1.49 4.90 -3.87
CA VAL A 104 -1.26 5.51 -5.19
C VAL A 104 -2.58 6.01 -5.76
N LYS A 105 -3.61 5.16 -5.75
CA LYS A 105 -4.91 5.53 -6.31
C LYS A 105 -5.60 6.66 -5.54
N ALA A 106 -5.41 6.72 -4.22
CA ALA A 106 -5.97 7.78 -3.38
C ALA A 106 -5.29 9.14 -3.63
N LEU A 107 -4.00 9.14 -3.99
CA LEU A 107 -3.23 10.35 -4.28
C LEU A 107 -3.39 10.82 -5.74
N GLU A 108 -3.72 9.94 -6.68
CA GLU A 108 -3.91 10.30 -8.09
C GLU A 108 -5.03 11.35 -8.28
N ASN A 109 -4.71 12.46 -8.95
CA ASN A 109 -5.66 13.50 -9.38
C ASN A 109 -6.55 14.11 -8.28
N ASN A 110 -6.06 14.18 -7.04
CA ASN A 110 -6.82 14.67 -5.88
C ASN A 110 -6.24 15.92 -5.20
N LYS A 111 -5.25 16.60 -5.80
CA LYS A 111 -4.49 17.72 -5.21
C LYS A 111 -5.36 18.73 -4.46
N ASP A 112 -6.38 19.28 -5.12
CA ASP A 112 -7.23 20.34 -4.55
C ASP A 112 -7.95 19.89 -3.27
N LYS A 113 -8.20 18.59 -3.12
CA LYS A 113 -8.87 18.02 -1.95
C LYS A 113 -7.89 17.73 -0.82
N ILE A 114 -6.69 17.24 -1.13
CA ILE A 114 -5.79 16.65 -0.14
C ILE A 114 -4.56 17.50 0.19
N SER A 115 -4.29 18.60 -0.52
CA SER A 115 -3.16 19.50 -0.22
C SER A 115 -3.20 20.03 1.21
N GLY A 116 -2.03 20.05 1.84
CA GLY A 116 -1.80 20.42 3.25
C GLY A 116 -2.09 19.30 4.25
N SER A 117 -2.38 18.08 3.79
CA SER A 117 -2.61 16.92 4.67
C SER A 117 -1.32 16.18 5.00
N LYS A 118 -1.38 15.31 6.02
CA LYS A 118 -0.27 14.47 6.47
C LYS A 118 -0.65 13.00 6.38
N LEU A 119 0.24 12.20 5.80
CA LEU A 119 0.09 10.78 5.54
C LEU A 119 1.29 10.02 6.12
N ILE A 120 1.03 8.97 6.90
CA ILE A 120 2.02 7.99 7.33
C ILE A 120 1.69 6.69 6.61
N VAL A 121 2.64 6.13 5.86
CA VAL A 121 2.51 4.83 5.22
C VAL A 121 3.38 3.83 5.95
N ILE A 122 2.78 2.70 6.33
CA ILE A 122 3.48 1.60 6.98
C ILE A 122 3.65 0.47 5.96
N GLY A 123 4.91 0.13 5.68
CA GLY A 123 5.27 -0.81 4.61
C GLY A 123 5.24 -0.18 3.21
N ALA A 124 4.78 -0.95 2.22
CA ALA A 124 4.68 -0.57 0.81
C ALA A 124 6.03 -0.16 0.17
N LYS A 125 7.10 -0.86 0.55
CA LYS A 125 8.50 -0.48 0.24
C LYS A 125 8.75 -0.34 -1.25
N GLU A 126 8.23 -1.27 -2.04
CA GLU A 126 8.38 -1.31 -3.50
C GLU A 126 7.77 -0.08 -4.19
N THR A 127 6.80 0.59 -3.55
CA THR A 127 6.09 1.76 -4.12
C THR A 127 6.51 3.10 -3.51
N LYS A 128 7.47 3.09 -2.59
CA LYS A 128 7.89 4.28 -1.82
C LYS A 128 8.22 5.50 -2.67
N GLN A 129 8.99 5.32 -3.74
CA GLN A 129 9.37 6.43 -4.63
C GLN A 129 8.15 7.05 -5.31
N LYS A 130 7.31 6.22 -5.94
CA LYS A 130 6.09 6.68 -6.62
C LYS A 130 5.14 7.40 -5.66
N LEU A 131 5.00 6.89 -4.44
CA LEU A 131 4.20 7.52 -3.39
C LEU A 131 4.77 8.88 -2.96
N THR A 132 6.09 8.99 -2.85
CA THR A 132 6.79 10.24 -2.51
C THR A 132 6.58 11.29 -3.61
N ASP A 133 6.69 10.89 -4.88
CA ASP A 133 6.50 11.78 -6.03
C ASP A 133 5.06 12.31 -6.08
N LEU A 134 4.08 11.41 -5.90
CA LEU A 134 2.65 11.77 -5.86
C LEU A 134 2.32 12.65 -4.66
N ALA A 135 2.83 12.34 -3.47
CA ALA A 135 2.60 13.15 -2.28
C ALA A 135 3.17 14.57 -2.47
N THR A 136 4.39 14.68 -3.00
CA THR A 136 5.01 15.97 -3.33
C THR A 136 4.18 16.76 -4.34
N TYR A 137 3.75 16.11 -5.43
CA TYR A 137 2.91 16.74 -6.44
C TYR A 137 1.61 17.31 -5.86
N ASN A 138 0.99 16.56 -4.94
CA ASN A 138 -0.26 16.91 -4.28
C ASN A 138 -0.10 17.79 -3.04
N ASP A 139 1.12 18.17 -2.66
CA ASP A 139 1.40 18.91 -1.42
C ASP A 139 0.88 18.18 -0.16
N VAL A 140 1.17 16.87 -0.08
CA VAL A 140 0.88 16.01 1.07
C VAL A 140 2.20 15.67 1.76
N ALA A 141 2.30 15.94 3.06
CA ALA A 141 3.44 15.53 3.85
C ALA A 141 3.37 14.00 4.05
N ILE A 142 4.36 13.26 3.54
CA ILE A 142 4.41 11.81 3.64
C ILE A 142 5.59 11.34 4.50
N GLU A 143 5.33 10.39 5.38
CA GLU A 143 6.36 9.65 6.13
C GLU A 143 6.18 8.15 5.93
N PHE A 144 7.29 7.43 5.86
CA PHE A 144 7.31 5.97 5.80
C PHE A 144 7.85 5.41 7.09
N ILE A 145 7.13 4.46 7.68
CA ILE A 145 7.58 3.69 8.83
C ILE A 145 7.78 2.26 8.36
N ASP A 146 9.03 1.79 8.40
CA ASP A 146 9.35 0.38 8.28
C ASP A 146 9.06 -0.28 9.64
N THR A 147 8.15 -1.25 9.69
CA THR A 147 7.98 -2.04 10.92
C THR A 147 9.17 -2.96 11.13
N PRO A 148 9.78 -2.92 12.33
CA PRO A 148 9.36 -3.83 13.38
C PRO A 148 8.92 -3.04 14.61
N ILE A 149 7.68 -3.27 15.06
CA ILE A 149 7.17 -2.77 16.35
C ILE A 149 6.68 -3.99 17.12
#